data_AF-A0A5C5V1F9-F1
#
_entry.id   AF-A0A5C5V1F9-F1
#
_cell.length_a   1.000
_cell.length_b   1.000
_cell.length_c   1.000
_cell.angle_alpha   90.00
_cell.angle_beta   90.00
_cell.angle_gamma   90.00
#
_symmetry.space_group_name_H-M   'P 1'
#
loop_
_entity.id
_entity.type
_entity.pdbx_description
1 polymer ?
#
loop_
_entity_poly.entity_id
_entity_poly.type
_entity_poly.pdbx_seq_one_letter_code
_entity_poly.pdbx_strand_id
1 'polypeptide(L)'
;MRSTSLLCLAVGCAALAATSAQAAFLIEIDTDGADDGVLTYNSHFTFGGDTMTASQSSASSAFGLTGGDSIFGGDGVNDPDTYVYRYDPTTDADNLNTAGQALGVRLDGTPVAGSGNVGGAAGPYRVYAAWPFTTNVNAAGVTYTAVSGANSFSVLVDQNDPAIQGGWVYLGDIDYDGSSGIILTQEAEVNSFVSMRSAAVMFEPVPEPAAVLLTSLAAAAALARRRQR
;
A
#
# COMPACT_ATOMS: atom_id res chain seq x y z
N MET A 1 -60.34 -17.16 14.94
CA MET A 1 -59.09 -17.45 15.67
C MET A 1 -57.95 -16.92 14.83
N ARG A 2 -57.49 -15.73 15.21
CA ARG A 2 -56.39 -14.98 14.62
C ARG A 2 -55.16 -15.23 15.50
N SER A 3 -54.01 -15.45 14.90
CA SER A 3 -52.73 -14.79 15.23
C SER A 3 -51.54 -15.61 14.73
N THR A 4 -50.51 -14.87 14.30
CA THR A 4 -49.08 -15.25 14.23
C THR A 4 -48.62 -16.19 13.12
N SER A 5 -48.27 -15.60 11.96
CA SER A 5 -47.13 -16.00 11.11
C SER A 5 -46.59 -14.78 10.35
N LEU A 6 -46.16 -13.77 11.09
CA LEU A 6 -45.35 -12.65 10.60
C LEU A 6 -44.07 -12.64 11.45
N LEU A 7 -43.27 -13.71 11.35
CA LEU A 7 -41.98 -13.82 12.03
C LEU A 7 -40.85 -13.58 11.02
N CYS A 8 -40.51 -12.30 10.89
CA CYS A 8 -39.17 -11.80 10.57
C CYS A 8 -38.46 -12.39 9.34
N LEU A 9 -38.87 -11.96 8.16
CA LEU A 9 -37.98 -11.83 7.00
C LEU A 9 -37.03 -10.63 7.21
N ALA A 10 -36.22 -10.67 8.28
CA ALA A 10 -35.26 -9.63 8.65
C ALA A 10 -33.83 -10.20 8.70
N VAL A 11 -33.50 -11.07 7.74
CA VAL A 11 -32.13 -11.59 7.52
C VAL A 11 -31.69 -11.34 6.06
N GLY A 12 -32.49 -10.62 5.26
CA GLY A 12 -32.30 -10.54 3.80
C GLY A 12 -31.76 -9.21 3.24
N CYS A 13 -31.62 -8.14 4.02
CA CYS A 13 -31.36 -6.79 3.47
C CYS A 13 -30.21 -6.03 4.18
N ALA A 14 -29.09 -6.70 4.45
CA ALA A 14 -27.81 -6.03 4.76
C ALA A 14 -26.72 -6.35 3.73
N ALA A 15 -27.10 -6.82 2.53
CA ALA A 15 -26.17 -7.24 1.47
C ALA A 15 -26.21 -6.36 0.21
N LEU A 16 -26.91 -5.20 0.23
CA LEU A 16 -27.12 -4.37 -0.97
C LEU A 16 -26.82 -2.90 -0.69
N ALA A 17 -25.62 -2.66 -0.20
CA ALA A 17 -24.86 -1.43 -0.43
C ALA A 17 -23.39 -1.74 -0.09
N ALA A 18 -22.81 -2.74 -0.75
CA ALA A 18 -21.36 -2.82 -0.83
C ALA A 18 -20.92 -1.66 -1.74
N THR A 19 -20.92 -0.44 -1.19
CA THR A 19 -20.03 0.59 -1.73
C THR A 19 -18.67 -0.07 -1.80
N SER A 20 -18.03 -0.02 -2.96
CA SER A 20 -16.65 -0.46 -3.14
C SER A 20 -15.80 0.36 -2.19
N ALA A 21 -15.67 -0.11 -0.95
CA ALA A 21 -14.90 0.58 0.05
C ALA A 21 -13.46 0.51 -0.44
N GLN A 22 -12.86 1.69 -0.59
CA GLN A 22 -11.44 1.77 -0.80
C GLN A 22 -10.78 1.16 0.45
N ALA A 23 -9.79 0.33 0.21
CA ALA A 23 -9.19 -0.58 1.19
C ALA A 23 -7.67 -0.40 1.30
N ALA A 24 -7.11 0.53 0.54
CA ALA A 24 -5.71 0.90 0.64
C ALA A 24 -5.56 2.37 0.24
N PHE A 25 -4.53 2.99 0.80
CA PHE A 25 -4.10 4.33 0.42
C PHE A 25 -2.90 4.22 -0.51
N LEU A 26 -3.08 4.68 -1.74
CA LEU A 26 -2.11 4.70 -2.82
C LEU A 26 -1.55 6.11 -3.00
N ILE A 27 -0.22 6.22 -3.03
CA ILE A 27 0.51 7.44 -3.36
C ILE A 27 1.28 7.17 -4.64
N GLU A 28 0.75 7.61 -5.77
CA GLU A 28 1.49 7.69 -7.03
C GLU A 28 2.40 8.92 -7.00
N ILE A 29 3.58 8.85 -7.61
CA ILE A 29 4.48 10.01 -7.67
C ILE A 29 3.90 11.07 -8.57
N ASP A 30 3.46 10.66 -9.76
CA ASP A 30 2.80 11.51 -10.73
C ASP A 30 1.28 11.28 -10.71
N THR A 31 0.51 12.36 -10.73
CA THR A 31 -0.94 12.33 -10.47
C THR A 31 -1.79 12.80 -11.64
N ASP A 32 -1.19 13.32 -12.70
CA ASP A 32 -1.95 13.66 -13.91
C ASP A 32 -2.29 12.42 -14.76
N GLY A 33 -1.61 11.30 -14.50
CA GLY A 33 -1.89 10.00 -15.09
C GLY A 33 -1.41 9.87 -16.55
N ALA A 34 -0.50 10.73 -16.99
CA ALA A 34 0.09 10.68 -18.31
C ALA A 34 1.59 10.33 -18.25
N ASP A 35 2.03 9.42 -19.13
CA ASP A 35 3.46 9.22 -19.44
C ASP A 35 3.84 10.22 -20.56
N ASP A 36 3.99 11.50 -20.20
CA ASP A 36 4.24 12.59 -21.14
C ASP A 36 5.49 13.43 -20.82
N GLY A 37 6.18 13.09 -19.74
CA GLY A 37 7.36 13.81 -19.28
C GLY A 37 7.03 15.11 -18.55
N VAL A 38 5.83 15.26 -17.99
CA VAL A 38 5.44 16.35 -17.08
C VAL A 38 5.07 15.73 -15.74
N LEU A 39 5.78 16.09 -14.67
CA LEU A 39 5.51 15.56 -13.34
C LEU A 39 4.55 16.46 -12.57
N THR A 40 3.39 15.90 -12.19
CA THR A 40 2.47 16.51 -11.24
C THR A 40 2.54 15.76 -9.91
N TYR A 41 3.45 16.19 -9.03
CA TYR A 41 3.72 15.48 -7.79
C TYR A 41 2.53 15.38 -6.84
N ASN A 42 2.32 14.20 -6.27
CA ASN A 42 1.34 13.97 -5.21
C ASN A 42 1.69 14.76 -3.93
N SER A 43 0.69 15.33 -3.27
CA SER A 43 0.86 16.10 -2.02
C SER A 43 1.40 15.26 -0.84
N HIS A 44 1.28 13.94 -0.91
CA HIS A 44 1.79 12.99 0.07
C HIS A 44 3.23 12.54 -0.22
N PHE A 45 3.84 13.06 -1.28
CA PHE A 45 5.19 12.74 -1.71
C PHE A 45 6.12 13.97 -1.64
N THR A 46 7.33 13.75 -1.17
CA THR A 46 8.42 14.74 -1.20
C THR A 46 9.73 14.02 -1.50
N PHE A 47 10.71 14.75 -2.03
CA PHE A 47 12.05 14.23 -2.28
C PHE A 47 13.10 15.24 -1.79
N GLY A 48 14.31 14.75 -1.53
CA GLY A 48 15.44 15.55 -1.05
C GLY A 48 16.77 14.80 -1.19
N GLY A 49 17.73 15.19 -0.37
CA GLY A 49 19.13 14.81 -0.55
C GLY A 49 19.77 15.63 -1.66
N ASP A 50 20.61 15.00 -2.47
CA ASP A 50 21.21 15.66 -3.65
C ASP A 50 20.27 15.73 -4.86
N THR A 51 19.18 14.96 -4.88
CA THR A 51 18.14 15.10 -5.88
C THR A 51 17.34 16.38 -5.63
N MET A 52 17.70 17.47 -6.33
CA MET A 52 16.88 18.69 -6.39
C MET A 52 15.82 18.64 -7.51
N THR A 53 15.99 17.74 -8.48
CA THR A 53 15.02 17.43 -9.52
C THR A 53 15.15 15.94 -9.83
N ALA A 54 14.13 15.15 -9.51
CA ALA A 54 14.15 13.73 -9.88
C ALA A 54 13.99 13.58 -11.40
N SER A 55 14.77 12.68 -12.00
CA SER A 55 14.67 12.44 -13.45
C SER A 55 13.52 11.50 -13.75
N GLN A 56 12.86 11.68 -14.90
CA GLN A 56 11.70 10.88 -15.31
C GLN A 56 12.08 9.50 -15.83
N SER A 57 11.17 8.56 -15.65
CA SER A 57 11.29 7.18 -16.08
C SER A 57 9.92 6.67 -16.55
N SER A 58 9.92 5.61 -17.37
CA SER A 58 8.72 4.96 -17.87
C SER A 58 7.71 4.63 -16.77
N ALA A 59 6.41 4.67 -17.06
CA ALA A 59 5.38 4.29 -16.09
C ALA A 59 5.56 2.86 -15.53
N SER A 60 5.06 2.63 -14.30
CA SER A 60 4.94 1.29 -13.73
C SER A 60 3.59 0.65 -14.08
N SER A 61 3.56 -0.67 -14.21
CA SER A 61 2.36 -1.46 -14.50
C SER A 61 1.65 -2.00 -13.26
N ALA A 62 2.03 -1.57 -12.06
CA ALA A 62 1.43 -2.08 -10.83
C ALA A 62 -0.08 -1.81 -10.78
N PHE A 63 -0.83 -2.73 -10.18
CA PHE A 63 -2.28 -2.63 -10.09
C PHE A 63 -2.71 -1.35 -9.38
N GLY A 64 -3.68 -0.63 -9.95
CA GLY A 64 -4.24 0.58 -9.38
C GLY A 64 -3.55 1.87 -9.81
N LEU A 65 -2.37 1.79 -10.44
CA LEU A 65 -1.69 2.97 -10.96
C LEU A 65 -2.42 3.54 -12.19
N THR A 66 -2.42 4.87 -12.29
CA THR A 66 -2.99 5.61 -13.42
C THR A 66 -2.14 5.53 -14.69
N GLY A 67 -0.88 5.15 -14.57
CA GLY A 67 0.08 5.09 -15.66
C GLY A 67 0.88 6.39 -15.86
N GLY A 68 0.87 7.29 -14.87
CA GLY A 68 1.72 8.47 -14.85
C GLY A 68 3.23 8.16 -14.80
N ASP A 69 4.01 9.20 -14.98
CA ASP A 69 5.47 9.14 -14.96
C ASP A 69 6.01 8.57 -13.65
N SER A 70 7.13 7.86 -13.73
CA SER A 70 7.92 7.47 -12.57
C SER A 70 9.18 8.33 -12.48
N ILE A 71 9.93 8.21 -11.38
CA ILE A 71 11.17 8.96 -11.20
C ILE A 71 12.34 8.07 -10.82
N PHE A 72 13.56 8.60 -11.01
CA PHE A 72 14.80 8.00 -10.53
C PHE A 72 15.75 9.04 -9.92
N GLY A 73 16.52 8.57 -8.92
CA GLY A 73 17.56 9.35 -8.24
C GLY A 73 18.87 9.38 -9.02
N GLY A 74 19.73 10.36 -8.77
CA GLY A 74 20.89 10.70 -9.59
C GLY A 74 22.26 10.56 -8.93
N ASP A 75 23.25 11.22 -9.55
CA ASP A 75 24.67 11.14 -9.23
C ASP A 75 25.14 12.20 -8.22
N GLY A 76 24.28 12.49 -7.24
CA GLY A 76 24.62 13.31 -6.09
C GLY A 76 25.92 12.87 -5.39
N VAL A 77 26.67 13.81 -4.82
CA VAL A 77 28.00 13.55 -4.23
C VAL A 77 28.00 13.65 -2.70
N ASN A 78 27.08 14.39 -2.08
CA ASN A 78 27.11 14.74 -0.66
C ASN A 78 26.10 13.94 0.16
N ASP A 79 24.86 13.83 -0.32
CA ASP A 79 23.74 13.24 0.42
C ASP A 79 23.02 12.19 -0.44
N PRO A 80 22.67 11.01 0.10
CA PRO A 80 21.86 10.03 -0.58
C PRO A 80 20.58 10.63 -1.16
N ASP A 81 20.14 10.14 -2.31
CA ASP A 81 18.81 10.49 -2.80
C ASP A 81 17.75 9.92 -1.86
N THR A 82 16.83 10.77 -1.40
CA THR A 82 15.81 10.39 -0.43
C THR A 82 14.41 10.77 -0.91
N TYR A 83 13.50 9.80 -0.89
CA TYR A 83 12.08 9.94 -1.20
C TYR A 83 11.25 9.68 0.06
N VAL A 84 10.26 10.52 0.33
CA VAL A 84 9.44 10.45 1.54
C VAL A 84 7.96 10.47 1.18
N TYR A 85 7.26 9.44 1.65
CA TYR A 85 5.83 9.22 1.49
C TYR A 85 5.14 9.34 2.84
N ARG A 86 3.99 10.03 2.90
CA ARG A 86 3.26 10.30 4.14
C ARG A 86 1.80 9.90 4.00
N TYR A 87 1.31 9.11 4.92
CA TYR A 87 -0.10 8.72 5.00
C TYR A 87 -0.57 8.87 6.44
N ASP A 88 -1.66 9.60 6.67
CA ASP A 88 -2.35 9.61 7.95
C ASP A 88 -3.70 8.88 7.82
N PRO A 89 -3.80 7.62 8.30
CA PRO A 89 -5.04 6.87 8.24
C PRO A 89 -6.25 7.61 8.83
N THR A 90 -6.06 8.50 9.81
CA THR A 90 -7.18 9.20 10.46
C THR A 90 -7.79 10.31 9.62
N THR A 91 -7.04 10.88 8.67
CA THR A 91 -7.50 12.02 7.85
C THR A 91 -7.53 11.72 6.37
N ASP A 92 -6.68 10.81 5.90
CA ASP A 92 -6.54 10.48 4.50
C ASP A 92 -7.43 9.29 4.17
N ALA A 93 -8.42 9.52 3.31
CA ALA A 93 -9.30 8.46 2.87
C ALA A 93 -8.57 7.51 1.90
N ASP A 94 -8.70 6.20 2.12
CA ASP A 94 -8.28 5.19 1.17
C ASP A 94 -8.79 5.52 -0.24
N ASN A 95 -8.00 5.21 -1.26
CA ASN A 95 -8.30 5.58 -2.64
C ASN A 95 -8.25 4.38 -3.62
N LEU A 96 -7.85 3.19 -3.16
CA LEU A 96 -7.78 1.97 -3.98
C LEU A 96 -8.55 0.81 -3.36
N ASN A 97 -9.33 0.08 -4.15
CA ASN A 97 -9.98 -1.15 -3.70
C ASN A 97 -9.09 -2.38 -4.00
N THR A 98 -8.66 -3.07 -2.96
CA THR A 98 -7.76 -4.23 -3.03
C THR A 98 -8.46 -5.57 -2.79
N ALA A 99 -9.77 -5.58 -2.54
CA ALA A 99 -10.49 -6.78 -2.15
C ALA A 99 -10.43 -7.86 -3.24
N GLY A 100 -9.91 -9.04 -2.88
CA GLY A 100 -9.79 -10.18 -3.79
C GLY A 100 -8.68 -10.06 -4.85
N GLN A 101 -7.84 -9.03 -4.77
CA GLN A 101 -6.71 -8.85 -5.68
C GLN A 101 -5.46 -9.54 -5.14
N ALA A 102 -4.68 -10.15 -6.03
CA ALA A 102 -3.27 -10.45 -5.75
C ALA A 102 -2.52 -9.12 -5.92
N LEU A 103 -2.12 -8.50 -4.81
CA LEU A 103 -1.54 -7.17 -4.87
C LEU A 103 -0.11 -7.22 -5.36
N GLY A 104 0.70 -8.08 -4.74
CA GLY A 104 2.14 -8.04 -4.96
C GLY A 104 2.86 -9.31 -4.57
N VAL A 105 4.16 -9.17 -4.39
CA VAL A 105 5.05 -10.25 -3.97
C VAL A 105 5.91 -9.80 -2.80
N ARG A 106 6.31 -10.74 -1.96
CA ARG A 106 7.37 -10.52 -0.97
C ARG A 106 8.73 -10.50 -1.65
N LEU A 107 9.77 -10.14 -0.91
CA LEU A 107 11.16 -10.15 -1.41
C LEU A 107 11.65 -11.54 -1.85
N ASP A 108 11.02 -12.63 -1.39
CA ASP A 108 11.29 -13.98 -1.86
C ASP A 108 10.46 -14.40 -3.10
N GLY A 109 9.69 -13.46 -3.68
CA GLY A 109 8.79 -13.70 -4.81
C GLY A 109 7.44 -14.31 -4.43
N THR A 110 7.18 -14.60 -3.15
CA THR A 110 5.91 -15.20 -2.71
C THR A 110 4.75 -14.22 -2.87
N PRO A 111 3.63 -14.59 -3.51
CA PRO A 111 2.48 -13.69 -3.66
C PRO A 111 1.87 -13.23 -2.33
N VAL A 112 1.40 -11.98 -2.30
CA VAL A 112 0.65 -11.38 -1.19
C VAL A 112 -0.72 -10.94 -1.70
N ALA A 113 -1.77 -11.47 -1.07
CA ALA A 113 -3.15 -11.10 -1.37
C ALA A 113 -3.57 -9.86 -0.58
N GLY A 114 -4.35 -9.00 -1.22
CA GLY A 114 -4.98 -7.86 -0.59
C GLY A 114 -5.99 -8.27 0.48
N SER A 115 -6.03 -7.50 1.55
CA SER A 115 -6.97 -7.69 2.66
C SER A 115 -8.37 -7.20 2.31
N GLY A 116 -8.48 -6.14 1.50
CA GLY A 116 -9.75 -5.48 1.20
C GLY A 116 -10.37 -4.77 2.42
N ASN A 117 -9.60 -4.52 3.48
CA ASN A 117 -10.08 -3.82 4.66
C ASN A 117 -9.92 -2.31 4.51
N VAL A 118 -10.86 -1.55 5.06
CA VAL A 118 -10.78 -0.08 5.10
C VAL A 118 -9.83 0.34 6.22
N GLY A 119 -9.00 1.35 5.94
CA GLY A 119 -8.07 1.94 6.89
C GLY A 119 -8.75 2.85 7.93
N GLY A 120 -7.91 3.58 8.65
CA GLY A 120 -8.31 4.66 9.55
C GLY A 120 -8.38 4.32 11.04
N ALA A 121 -8.06 3.09 11.41
CA ALA A 121 -7.82 2.70 12.80
C ALA A 121 -6.32 2.45 13.04
N ALA A 122 -5.90 2.62 14.31
CA ALA A 122 -4.61 2.12 14.79
C ALA A 122 -4.50 0.60 14.55
N GLY A 123 -3.27 0.11 14.39
CA GLY A 123 -2.98 -1.30 14.14
C GLY A 123 -2.06 -1.52 12.95
N PRO A 124 -1.88 -2.78 12.53
CA PRO A 124 -0.93 -3.14 11.49
C PRO A 124 -1.38 -2.70 10.08
N TYR A 125 -0.46 -2.09 9.34
CA TYR A 125 -0.58 -1.78 7.91
C TYR A 125 0.56 -2.45 7.15
N ARG A 126 0.22 -3.12 6.06
CA ARG A 126 1.20 -3.58 5.07
C ARG A 126 1.65 -2.39 4.25
N VAL A 127 2.96 -2.30 4.04
CA VAL A 127 3.57 -1.27 3.21
C VAL A 127 4.11 -1.93 1.95
N TYR A 128 3.77 -1.34 0.80
CA TYR A 128 4.24 -1.79 -0.50
C TYR A 128 4.88 -0.64 -1.26
N ALA A 129 5.83 -0.96 -2.14
CA ALA A 129 6.35 -0.04 -3.14
C ALA A 129 6.26 -0.64 -4.53
N ALA A 130 6.18 0.22 -5.55
CA ALA A 130 6.25 -0.16 -6.94
C ALA A 130 7.24 0.75 -7.67
N TRP A 131 7.97 0.15 -8.61
CA TRP A 131 8.85 0.84 -9.54
C TRP A 131 8.65 0.26 -10.95
N PRO A 132 9.09 0.97 -12.00
CA PRO A 132 9.11 0.42 -13.34
C PRO A 132 10.14 -0.71 -13.43
N PHE A 133 9.92 -1.65 -14.35
CA PHE A 133 10.90 -2.69 -14.62
C PHE A 133 12.29 -2.09 -14.86
N THR A 134 13.30 -2.63 -14.18
CA THR A 134 14.67 -2.09 -14.27
C THR A 134 15.73 -3.16 -14.11
N THR A 135 16.90 -2.90 -14.71
CA THR A 135 18.12 -3.72 -14.61
C THR A 135 19.37 -2.86 -14.42
N ASN A 136 19.18 -1.57 -14.15
CA ASN A 136 20.26 -0.58 -14.11
C ASN A 136 20.23 0.33 -12.88
N VAL A 137 19.42 0.00 -11.86
CA VAL A 137 19.55 0.62 -10.53
C VAL A 137 20.86 0.16 -9.90
N ASN A 138 21.47 0.98 -9.04
CA ASN A 138 22.67 0.58 -8.32
C ASN A 138 22.46 -0.75 -7.55
N ALA A 139 23.40 -1.69 -7.72
CA ALA A 139 23.33 -3.02 -7.09
C ALA A 139 23.55 -2.99 -5.56
N ALA A 140 23.96 -1.86 -4.99
CA ALA A 140 23.98 -1.67 -3.54
C ALA A 140 22.57 -1.71 -2.94
N GLY A 141 21.54 -1.41 -3.75
CA GLY A 141 20.14 -1.45 -3.36
C GLY A 141 19.62 -0.15 -2.78
N VAL A 142 18.40 -0.23 -2.27
CA VAL A 142 17.61 0.88 -1.75
C VAL A 142 17.04 0.48 -0.41
N THR A 143 17.26 1.29 0.62
CA THR A 143 16.71 1.06 1.94
C THR A 143 15.36 1.75 2.07
N TYR A 144 14.36 0.98 2.49
CA TYR A 144 13.03 1.44 2.82
C TYR A 144 12.84 1.40 4.33
N THR A 145 12.56 2.56 4.94
CA THR A 145 12.30 2.69 6.38
C THR A 145 10.89 3.24 6.62
N ALA A 146 10.03 2.48 7.26
CA ALA A 146 8.71 2.94 7.68
C ALA A 146 8.71 3.28 9.18
N VAL A 147 8.04 4.36 9.56
CA VAL A 147 7.90 4.82 10.95
C VAL A 147 6.46 5.24 11.24
N SER A 148 5.96 4.88 12.43
CA SER A 148 4.75 5.44 13.03
C SER A 148 4.93 5.55 14.55
N GLY A 149 5.08 6.78 15.04
CA GLY A 149 5.40 7.02 16.45
C GLY A 149 6.72 6.37 16.85
N ALA A 150 6.66 5.41 17.78
CA ALA A 150 7.82 4.62 18.22
C ALA A 150 8.01 3.32 17.42
N ASN A 151 7.07 2.96 16.54
CA ASN A 151 7.14 1.75 15.73
C ASN A 151 7.95 2.04 14.46
N SER A 152 8.79 1.09 14.06
CA SER A 152 9.58 1.22 12.82
C SER A 152 10.01 -0.13 12.26
N PHE A 153 10.18 -0.21 10.95
CA PHE A 153 10.96 -1.27 10.30
C PHE A 153 11.87 -0.67 9.22
N SER A 154 12.91 -1.42 8.85
CA SER A 154 13.79 -1.10 7.74
C SER A 154 14.05 -2.35 6.90
N VAL A 155 14.10 -2.21 5.58
CA VAL A 155 14.39 -3.31 4.65
C VAL A 155 15.22 -2.81 3.46
N LEU A 156 16.27 -3.56 3.13
CA LEU A 156 17.09 -3.32 1.95
C LEU A 156 16.53 -4.09 0.75
N VAL A 157 16.37 -3.42 -0.38
CA VAL A 157 15.77 -3.98 -1.61
C VAL A 157 16.72 -3.78 -2.79
N ASP A 158 17.03 -4.87 -3.50
CA ASP A 158 17.63 -4.79 -4.83
C ASP A 158 16.51 -4.61 -5.87
N GLN A 159 16.35 -3.38 -6.36
CA GLN A 159 15.33 -3.07 -7.35
C GLN A 159 15.60 -3.70 -8.73
N ASN A 160 16.73 -4.37 -8.93
CA ASN A 160 17.01 -5.15 -10.15
C ASN A 160 16.64 -6.63 -9.99
N ASP A 161 16.23 -7.09 -8.80
CA ASP A 161 15.93 -8.50 -8.58
C ASP A 161 14.73 -8.92 -9.45
N PRO A 162 14.89 -9.89 -10.37
CA PRO A 162 13.84 -10.33 -11.28
C PRO A 162 12.62 -10.93 -10.55
N ALA A 163 12.74 -11.37 -9.31
CA ALA A 163 11.64 -11.95 -8.54
C ALA A 163 10.59 -10.92 -8.09
N ILE A 164 10.94 -9.63 -8.10
CA ILE A 164 10.11 -8.55 -7.55
C ILE A 164 9.87 -7.39 -8.54
N GLN A 165 9.94 -7.66 -9.84
CA GLN A 165 9.72 -6.65 -10.88
C GLN A 165 8.23 -6.47 -11.27
N GLY A 166 7.89 -5.26 -11.71
CA GLY A 166 6.69 -4.99 -12.51
C GLY A 166 5.34 -4.99 -11.78
N GLY A 167 5.35 -4.99 -10.45
CA GLY A 167 4.15 -4.96 -9.61
C GLY A 167 4.42 -4.39 -8.22
N TRP A 168 3.50 -4.61 -7.30
CA TRP A 168 3.69 -4.25 -5.90
C TRP A 168 4.68 -5.19 -5.22
N VAL A 169 5.59 -4.62 -4.45
CA VAL A 169 6.53 -5.35 -3.60
C VAL A 169 6.21 -5.06 -2.15
N TYR A 170 5.88 -6.12 -1.40
CA TYR A 170 5.64 -6.05 0.03
C TYR A 170 6.96 -5.82 0.77
N LEU A 171 7.04 -4.70 1.48
CA LEU A 171 8.23 -4.29 2.22
C LEU A 171 8.21 -4.77 3.67
N GLY A 172 7.04 -4.74 4.30
CA GLY A 172 6.88 -5.08 5.71
C GLY A 172 5.54 -4.62 6.28
N ASP A 173 5.31 -4.93 7.55
CA ASP A 173 4.18 -4.44 8.32
C ASP A 173 4.67 -3.33 9.26
N ILE A 174 3.91 -2.25 9.35
CA ILE A 174 4.10 -1.18 10.34
C ILE A 174 2.86 -1.06 11.21
N ASP A 175 3.05 -1.02 12.53
CA ASP A 175 1.97 -0.76 13.47
C ASP A 175 1.71 0.75 13.55
N TYR A 176 0.60 1.21 12.99
CA TYR A 176 0.12 2.59 13.11
C TYR A 176 -0.33 2.86 14.53
N ASP A 177 0.24 3.90 15.16
CA ASP A 177 -0.02 4.26 16.55
C ASP A 177 -1.36 4.98 16.79
N GLY A 178 -2.08 5.35 15.72
CA GLY A 178 -3.34 6.07 15.78
C GLY A 178 -3.21 7.60 15.78
N SER A 179 -2.01 8.17 15.64
CA SER A 179 -1.82 9.63 15.75
C SER A 179 -0.64 10.25 14.98
N SER A 180 0.44 9.52 14.73
CA SER A 180 1.68 10.07 14.14
C SER A 180 1.71 10.04 12.61
N GLY A 181 0.66 9.51 11.98
CA GLY A 181 0.71 9.02 10.60
C GLY A 181 1.69 7.86 10.42
N ILE A 182 1.88 7.46 9.17
CA ILE A 182 2.87 6.51 8.68
C ILE A 182 3.76 7.28 7.70
N ILE A 183 5.07 7.23 7.93
CA ILE A 183 6.07 7.83 7.04
C ILE A 183 6.92 6.69 6.48
N LEU A 184 6.96 6.56 5.15
CA LEU A 184 7.91 5.68 4.48
C LEU A 184 9.01 6.54 3.83
N THR A 185 10.25 6.24 4.17
CA THR A 185 11.44 6.81 3.54
C THR A 185 12.06 5.76 2.63
N GLN A 186 12.38 6.13 1.41
CA GLN A 186 13.13 5.34 0.45
C GLN A 186 14.45 6.09 0.19
N GLU A 187 15.58 5.44 0.44
CA GLU A 187 16.91 6.04 0.35
C GLU A 187 17.86 5.12 -0.44
N ALA A 188 18.62 5.71 -1.37
CA ALA A 188 19.62 4.96 -2.11
C ALA A 188 20.86 4.69 -1.24
N GLU A 189 21.39 3.45 -1.26
CA GLU A 189 22.63 3.14 -0.54
C GLU A 189 23.85 3.82 -1.18
N VAL A 190 23.79 4.04 -2.50
CA VAL A 190 24.85 4.65 -3.29
C VAL A 190 24.24 5.53 -4.38
N ASN A 191 24.62 6.80 -4.38
CA ASN A 191 24.30 7.71 -5.48
C ASN A 191 25.04 7.29 -6.76
N SER A 192 24.31 7.26 -7.86
CA SER A 192 24.81 6.89 -9.18
C SER A 192 23.83 7.39 -10.24
N PHE A 193 24.17 7.28 -11.52
CA PHE A 193 23.29 7.76 -12.59
C PHE A 193 21.83 7.28 -12.46
N VAL A 194 21.59 6.06 -11.95
CA VAL A 194 20.28 5.60 -11.49
C VAL A 194 20.47 4.98 -10.11
N SER A 195 20.38 5.79 -9.05
CA SER A 195 20.59 5.35 -7.66
C SER A 195 19.41 4.54 -7.12
N MET A 196 18.19 4.92 -7.51
CA MET A 196 16.94 4.24 -7.17
C MET A 196 15.83 4.67 -8.15
N ARG A 197 14.75 3.88 -8.23
CA ARG A 197 13.53 4.22 -8.97
C ARG A 197 12.33 4.20 -8.05
N SER A 198 11.29 4.95 -8.41
CA SER A 198 10.01 4.84 -7.74
C SER A 198 8.87 5.26 -8.66
N ALA A 199 7.73 4.59 -8.54
CA ALA A 199 6.48 4.96 -9.19
C ALA A 199 5.39 5.26 -8.15
N ALA A 200 5.27 4.41 -7.12
CA ALA A 200 4.23 4.57 -6.11
C ALA A 200 4.50 3.79 -4.82
N VAL A 201 3.77 4.15 -3.77
CA VAL A 201 3.71 3.46 -2.48
C VAL A 201 2.26 3.20 -2.10
N MET A 202 1.99 2.08 -1.43
CA MET A 202 0.65 1.72 -0.96
C MET A 202 0.68 1.27 0.50
N PHE A 203 -0.31 1.71 1.26
CA PHE A 203 -0.57 1.29 2.64
C PHE A 203 -1.90 0.56 2.71
N GLU A 204 -1.90 -0.68 3.22
CA GLU A 204 -3.10 -1.51 3.33
C GLU A 204 -3.26 -2.01 4.78
N PRO A 205 -4.38 -1.74 5.47
CA PRO A 205 -4.62 -2.27 6.80
C PRO A 205 -4.74 -3.79 6.81
N VAL A 206 -4.16 -4.41 7.83
CA VAL A 206 -4.26 -5.84 8.10
C VAL A 206 -5.43 -6.08 9.05
N PRO A 207 -6.27 -7.10 8.80
CA PRO A 207 -7.38 -7.38 9.71
C PRO A 207 -6.85 -7.79 11.08
N GLU A 208 -7.35 -7.15 12.14
CA GLU A 208 -7.03 -7.60 13.49
C GLU A 208 -7.52 -9.04 13.70
N PRO A 209 -6.70 -9.93 14.28
CA PRO A 209 -7.07 -11.34 14.49
C PRO A 209 -8.38 -11.52 15.26
N ALA A 210 -8.70 -10.59 16.17
CA ALA A 210 -9.91 -10.63 16.97
C ALA A 210 -11.19 -10.41 16.15
N ALA A 211 -11.15 -9.56 15.12
CA ALA A 211 -12.30 -9.29 14.26
C ALA A 211 -12.69 -10.54 13.45
N VAL A 212 -11.71 -11.31 13.00
CA VAL A 212 -11.92 -12.58 12.30
C VAL A 212 -12.56 -13.62 13.22
N LEU A 213 -12.08 -13.74 14.46
CA LEU A 213 -12.63 -14.66 15.44
C LEU A 213 -14.08 -14.31 15.81
N LEU A 214 -14.38 -13.04 16.08
CA LEU A 214 -15.73 -12.62 16.44
C LEU A 214 -16.73 -12.84 15.30
N THR A 215 -16.32 -12.55 14.07
CA THR A 215 -17.16 -12.77 12.89
C THR A 215 -17.43 -14.25 12.66
N SER A 216 -16.42 -15.11 12.80
CA SER A 216 -16.59 -16.56 12.67
C SER A 216 -17.46 -17.17 13.78
N LEU A 217 -17.32 -16.70 15.03
CA LEU A 217 -18.18 -17.11 16.15
C LEU A 217 -19.64 -16.65 15.95
N ALA A 218 -19.86 -15.43 15.47
CA ALA A 218 -21.19 -14.94 15.16
C ALA A 218 -21.86 -15.77 14.04
N ALA A 219 -21.13 -16.10 12.98
CA ALA A 219 -21.60 -16.96 11.90
C ALA A 219 -21.94 -18.38 12.39
N ALA A 220 -21.07 -18.96 13.22
CA ALA A 220 -21.30 -20.28 13.83
C ALA A 220 -22.53 -20.29 14.74
N ALA A 221 -22.72 -19.25 15.56
CA ALA A 221 -23.89 -19.11 16.42
C ALA A 221 -25.19 -18.96 15.62
N ALA A 222 -25.18 -18.21 14.51
CA ALA A 222 -26.33 -18.08 13.62
C ALA A 222 -26.69 -19.42 12.95
N LEU A 223 -25.68 -20.19 12.50
CA LEU A 223 -25.87 -21.52 11.93
C LEU A 223 -26.39 -22.53 12.97
N ALA A 224 -25.86 -22.50 14.20
CA ALA A 224 -26.32 -23.36 15.29
C ALA A 224 -27.78 -23.10 15.66
N ARG A 225 -28.20 -21.82 15.74
CA ARG A 225 -29.61 -21.45 15.99
C ARG A 225 -30.55 -21.91 14.88
N ARG A 226 -30.10 -21.93 13.61
CA ARG A 226 -30.90 -22.45 12.49
C ARG A 226 -31.14 -23.95 12.56
N ARG A 227 -30.27 -24.72 13.21
CA ARG A 227 -30.44 -26.18 13.36
C ARG A 227 -31.36 -26.60 14.51
N GLN A 228 -31.62 -25.68 15.45
CA GLN A 228 -32.46 -25.95 16.63
C GLN A 228 -33.94 -25.56 16.44
N ARG A 229 -34.31 -25.03 15.28
CA ARG A 229 -35.68 -24.70 14.88
C ARG A 229 -36.07 -25.59 13.71
#